data_AF-A0A7S0HP44-F1
#
_entry.id   AF-A0A7S0HP44-F1
#
_cell.length_a   1.000
_cell.length_b   1.000
_cell.length_c   1.000
_cell.angle_alpha   90.00
_cell.angle_beta   90.00
_cell.angle_gamma   90.00
#
_symmetry.space_group_name_H-M   'P 1'
#
loop_
_entity.id
_entity.type
_entity.pdbx_description
1 polymer ?
#
loop_
_entity_poly.entity_id
_entity_poly.type
_entity_poly.pdbx_seq_one_letter_code
_entity_poly.pdbx_strand_id
1 'polypeptide(L)'
;QKFAFSPQRLHAANPNPNPSPNPNPSPSPNPTSTPTPNPKPDPNPTLNPNQVVLGDEDAWAAIPRLPADETLRCAGRLVTLVSSVSGTLTAVRHLDAISELESVARLSLEASEPGEQVQRTIDLNTCAGAIILLHADRAVVERDYRAIRALQPTMFEVVEEREPRDGSRSKAEWLRLEAEEALRLVR
;
A
#
# COMPACT_ATOMS: atom_id res chain seq x y z
N GLN A 1 -26.89 67.89 -50.75
CA GLN A 1 -27.89 68.97 -50.86
C GLN A 1 -29.24 68.37 -50.45
N LYS A 2 -29.79 68.78 -49.31
CA LYS A 2 -30.90 69.76 -49.18
C LYS A 2 -32.14 69.30 -49.98
N PHE A 3 -33.11 68.66 -49.32
CA PHE A 3 -34.31 69.24 -48.68
C PHE A 3 -35.34 69.77 -49.67
N ALA A 4 -36.57 69.22 -49.60
CA ALA A 4 -37.90 69.90 -49.65
C ALA A 4 -38.94 68.91 -50.21
N PHE A 5 -39.81 68.27 -49.40
CA PHE A 5 -41.05 68.78 -48.80
C PHE A 5 -41.94 69.59 -49.74
N SER A 6 -43.11 69.05 -50.10
CA SER A 6 -44.39 69.55 -49.55
C SER A 6 -45.64 68.76 -50.00
N PRO A 7 -46.75 68.90 -49.25
CA PRO A 7 -47.77 67.88 -49.08
C PRO A 7 -49.13 68.24 -49.71
N GLN A 8 -49.96 67.23 -49.92
CA GLN A 8 -51.42 67.35 -49.97
C GLN A 8 -52.00 66.02 -49.47
N ARG A 9 -53.20 65.87 -48.91
CA ARG A 9 -54.16 66.68 -48.14
C ARG A 9 -55.19 65.62 -47.69
N LEU A 10 -55.79 65.85 -46.53
CA LEU A 10 -56.62 64.95 -45.72
C LEU A 10 -57.90 64.41 -46.40
N HIS A 11 -58.61 63.58 -45.61
CA HIS A 11 -59.98 63.04 -45.69
C HIS A 11 -60.00 61.56 -46.14
N ALA A 12 -60.57 60.58 -45.42
CA ALA A 12 -61.62 60.60 -44.40
C ALA A 12 -61.50 59.40 -43.42
N ALA A 13 -62.29 59.48 -42.35
CA ALA A 13 -62.31 58.63 -41.16
C ALA A 13 -62.69 57.16 -41.37
N ASN A 14 -62.15 56.28 -40.52
CA ASN A 14 -62.82 55.05 -40.10
C ASN A 14 -62.40 54.68 -38.66
N PRO A 15 -63.32 54.60 -37.66
CA PRO A 15 -62.96 54.20 -36.31
C PRO A 15 -63.24 52.70 -36.13
N ASN A 16 -62.19 51.90 -35.90
CA ASN A 16 -62.37 50.65 -35.17
C ASN A 16 -61.07 50.31 -34.41
N PRO A 17 -61.08 50.25 -33.07
CA PRO A 17 -59.90 49.86 -32.31
C PRO A 17 -59.69 48.35 -32.44
N ASN A 18 -58.58 47.96 -33.07
CA ASN A 18 -58.16 46.57 -33.15
C ASN A 18 -57.80 46.05 -31.74
N PRO A 19 -58.38 44.95 -31.23
CA PRO A 19 -58.00 44.37 -29.95
C PRO A 19 -56.59 43.78 -30.03
N SER A 20 -55.73 44.11 -29.06
CA SER A 20 -54.39 43.55 -28.92
C SER A 20 -54.39 42.01 -28.93
N PRO A 21 -53.36 41.36 -29.54
CA PRO A 21 -53.27 39.91 -29.53
C PRO A 21 -53.06 39.38 -28.12
N ASN A 22 -53.84 38.35 -27.78
CA ASN A 22 -53.87 37.65 -26.50
C ASN A 22 -52.49 37.06 -26.15
N PRO A 23 -51.98 37.18 -24.90
CA PRO A 23 -50.74 36.53 -24.49
C PRO A 23 -50.90 35.00 -24.58
N ASN A 24 -49.96 34.35 -25.26
CA ASN A 24 -49.88 32.90 -25.36
C ASN A 24 -49.76 32.26 -23.96
N PRO A 25 -50.52 31.22 -23.60
CA PRO A 25 -50.34 30.52 -22.33
C PRO A 25 -48.93 29.94 -22.22
N SER A 26 -48.25 30.24 -21.10
CA SER A 26 -46.94 29.65 -20.78
C SER A 26 -47.03 28.12 -20.76
N PRO A 27 -46.01 27.39 -21.27
CA PRO A 27 -45.98 25.94 -21.14
C PRO A 27 -46.02 25.54 -19.67
N SER A 28 -46.89 24.58 -19.34
CA SER A 28 -47.01 24.00 -18.00
C SER A 28 -45.66 23.37 -17.59
N PRO A 29 -45.20 23.53 -16.34
CA PRO A 29 -44.01 22.85 -15.86
C PRO A 29 -44.21 21.33 -15.97
N ASN A 30 -43.26 20.68 -16.63
CA ASN A 30 -43.16 19.23 -16.76
C ASN A 30 -43.08 18.62 -15.35
N PRO A 31 -43.77 17.51 -15.01
CA PRO A 31 -43.63 16.88 -13.71
C PRO A 31 -42.16 16.50 -13.50
N THR A 32 -41.53 17.15 -12.52
CA THR A 32 -40.20 16.79 -12.04
C THR A 32 -40.28 15.37 -11.51
N SER A 33 -39.53 14.46 -12.14
CA SER A 33 -39.25 13.13 -11.59
C SER A 33 -38.76 13.32 -10.15
N THR A 34 -39.54 12.86 -9.19
CA THR A 34 -39.12 12.77 -7.79
C THR A 34 -37.77 12.05 -7.75
N PRO A 35 -36.74 12.59 -7.09
CA PRO A 35 -35.51 11.85 -6.88
C PRO A 35 -35.86 10.55 -6.16
N THR A 36 -35.50 9.42 -6.78
CA THR A 36 -35.53 8.13 -6.11
C THR A 36 -34.81 8.26 -4.76
N PRO A 37 -35.41 7.79 -3.65
CA PRO A 37 -34.71 7.74 -2.37
C PRO A 37 -33.37 7.05 -2.59
N ASN A 38 -32.28 7.72 -2.20
CA ASN A 38 -30.96 7.10 -2.20
C ASN A 38 -31.08 5.81 -1.38
N PRO A 39 -30.63 4.64 -1.87
CA PRO A 39 -30.65 3.43 -1.07
C PRO A 39 -29.97 3.73 0.26
N LYS A 40 -30.70 3.47 1.35
CA LYS A 40 -30.15 3.56 2.71
C LYS A 40 -28.89 2.70 2.70
N PRO A 41 -27.74 3.18 3.22
CA PRO A 41 -26.58 2.32 3.43
C PRO A 41 -27.08 1.08 4.17
N ASP A 42 -26.84 -0.10 3.61
CA ASP A 42 -27.18 -1.34 4.29
C ASP A 42 -26.60 -1.28 5.70
N PRO A 43 -27.35 -1.70 6.73
CA PRO A 43 -26.81 -1.76 8.08
C PRO A 43 -25.57 -2.64 7.99
N ASN A 44 -24.40 -2.03 8.22
CA ASN A 44 -23.14 -2.76 8.32
C ASN A 44 -23.39 -3.93 9.28
N PRO A 45 -23.27 -5.18 8.84
CA PRO A 45 -23.49 -6.31 9.72
C PRO A 45 -22.54 -6.14 10.89
N THR A 46 -23.11 -5.97 12.08
CA THR A 46 -22.34 -5.95 13.33
C THR A 46 -21.81 -7.35 13.55
N LEU A 47 -20.73 -7.66 12.86
CA LEU A 47 -19.96 -8.87 13.10
C LEU A 47 -19.33 -8.72 14.48
N ASN A 48 -19.64 -9.67 15.36
CA ASN A 48 -18.91 -9.77 16.61
C ASN A 48 -17.44 -10.07 16.27
N PRO A 49 -16.47 -9.34 16.82
CA PRO A 49 -15.04 -9.53 16.49
C PRO A 49 -14.51 -10.94 16.84
N ASN A 50 -15.26 -11.72 17.64
CA ASN A 50 -14.93 -13.10 18.00
C ASN A 50 -15.75 -14.15 17.23
N GLN A 51 -16.52 -13.77 16.20
CA GLN A 51 -17.31 -14.71 15.42
C GLN A 51 -16.43 -15.43 14.40
N VAL A 52 -16.44 -16.76 14.44
CA VAL A 52 -15.79 -17.58 13.41
C VAL A 52 -16.69 -17.58 12.18
N VAL A 53 -16.22 -16.94 11.11
CA VAL A 53 -16.94 -16.77 9.82
C VAL A 53 -16.56 -17.87 8.80
N LEU A 54 -15.77 -18.86 9.22
CA LEU A 54 -15.29 -19.91 8.31
C LEU A 54 -16.45 -20.77 7.79
N GLY A 55 -16.67 -20.76 6.48
CA GLY A 55 -17.68 -21.57 5.79
C GLY A 55 -19.02 -20.87 5.51
N ASP A 56 -19.18 -19.62 5.94
CA ASP A 56 -20.35 -18.79 5.62
C ASP A 56 -19.95 -17.71 4.60
N GLU A 57 -20.33 -17.92 3.34
CA GLU A 57 -19.96 -17.03 2.22
C GLU A 57 -20.59 -15.64 2.36
N ASP A 58 -21.84 -15.56 2.84
CA ASP A 58 -22.55 -14.29 3.02
C ASP A 58 -21.92 -13.49 4.17
N ALA A 59 -21.62 -14.15 5.29
CA ALA A 59 -20.91 -13.51 6.39
C ALA A 59 -19.47 -13.12 6.03
N TRP A 60 -18.79 -13.89 5.17
CA TRP A 60 -17.47 -13.51 4.63
C TRP A 60 -17.55 -12.27 3.74
N ALA A 61 -18.53 -12.23 2.82
CA ALA A 61 -18.75 -11.09 1.92
C ALA A 61 -19.13 -9.81 2.67
N ALA A 62 -19.78 -9.96 3.82
CA ALA A 62 -20.15 -8.89 4.75
C ALA A 62 -18.96 -8.25 5.49
N ILE A 63 -17.79 -8.90 5.58
CA ILE A 63 -16.62 -8.33 6.25
C ILE A 63 -16.12 -7.13 5.43
N PRO A 64 -16.04 -5.92 6.03
CA PRO A 64 -15.57 -4.75 5.31
C PRO A 64 -14.10 -4.93 4.92
N ARG A 65 -13.77 -4.62 3.66
CA ARG A 65 -12.41 -4.75 3.11
C ARG A 65 -11.37 -3.90 3.85
N LEU A 66 -11.82 -2.84 4.52
CA LEU A 66 -11.00 -1.93 5.32
C LEU A 66 -11.68 -1.73 6.68
N PRO A 67 -10.92 -1.48 7.74
CA PRO A 67 -11.48 -1.05 9.01
C PRO A 67 -12.41 0.15 8.82
N ALA A 68 -13.54 0.13 9.52
CA ALA A 68 -14.52 1.23 9.49
C ALA A 68 -13.95 2.54 10.08
N ASP A 69 -12.98 2.42 10.98
CA ASP A 69 -12.28 3.55 11.56
C ASP A 69 -11.31 4.18 10.54
N GLU A 70 -11.69 5.35 10.04
CA GLU A 70 -10.89 6.08 9.06
C GLU A 70 -9.58 6.60 9.65
N THR A 71 -9.45 6.69 10.98
CA THR A 71 -8.20 7.11 11.64
C THR A 71 -7.10 6.06 11.54
N LEU A 72 -7.47 4.79 11.26
CA LEU A 72 -6.51 3.70 11.04
C LEU A 72 -5.98 3.67 9.59
N ARG A 73 -6.44 4.58 8.71
CA ARG A 73 -5.99 4.63 7.33
C ARG A 73 -4.63 5.31 7.23
N CYS A 74 -3.59 4.49 7.09
CA CYS A 74 -2.26 4.93 6.72
C CYS A 74 -1.71 4.09 5.56
N ALA A 75 -0.68 4.58 4.90
CA ALA A 75 0.10 3.78 3.97
C ALA A 75 1.03 2.87 4.77
N GLY A 76 1.02 1.57 4.44
CA GLY A 76 1.87 0.57 5.07
C GLY A 76 2.63 -0.27 4.06
N ARG A 77 3.83 -0.72 4.42
CA ARG A 77 4.63 -1.66 3.62
C ARG A 77 5.47 -2.55 4.51
N LEU A 78 5.36 -3.87 4.30
CA LEU A 78 6.29 -4.84 4.86
C LEU A 78 7.49 -5.00 3.92
N VAL A 79 8.69 -4.84 4.47
CA VAL A 79 9.95 -4.94 3.75
C VAL A 79 10.77 -6.09 4.31
N THR A 80 10.73 -7.23 3.62
CA THR A 80 11.60 -8.36 3.94
C THR A 80 13.04 -8.06 3.54
N LEU A 81 13.98 -8.26 4.46
CA LEU A 81 15.41 -8.06 4.26
C LEU A 81 16.03 -9.32 3.67
N VAL A 82 16.83 -9.14 2.62
CA VAL A 82 17.42 -10.22 1.84
C VAL A 82 18.92 -10.22 2.04
N SER A 83 19.46 -11.37 2.46
CA SER A 83 20.88 -11.66 2.37
C SER A 83 21.16 -12.53 1.15
N SER A 84 22.18 -12.18 0.36
CA SER A 84 22.63 -12.98 -0.79
C SER A 84 23.61 -14.08 -0.41
N VAL A 85 24.12 -14.08 0.83
CA VAL A 85 25.20 -14.95 1.31
C VAL A 85 24.81 -15.61 2.64
N SER A 86 25.43 -16.75 2.93
CA SER A 86 25.35 -17.41 4.24
C SER A 86 26.70 -17.32 4.95
N GLY A 87 26.69 -17.24 6.27
CA GLY A 87 27.89 -17.33 7.09
C GLY A 87 27.79 -16.52 8.38
N THR A 88 28.94 -16.35 9.03
CA THR A 88 29.03 -15.67 10.31
C THR A 88 29.00 -14.16 10.13
N LEU A 89 28.02 -13.51 10.77
CA LEU A 89 27.85 -12.06 10.78
C LEU A 89 29.04 -11.41 11.49
N THR A 90 29.66 -10.43 10.85
CA THR A 90 30.69 -9.58 11.49
C THR A 90 30.14 -8.23 11.89
N ALA A 91 29.21 -7.67 11.10
CA ALA A 91 28.56 -6.41 11.39
C ALA A 91 27.25 -6.25 10.61
N VAL A 92 26.30 -5.53 11.21
CA VAL A 92 25.16 -4.96 10.50
C VAL A 92 25.41 -3.47 10.29
N ARG A 93 25.37 -3.02 9.04
CA ARG A 93 25.56 -1.61 8.67
C ARG A 93 24.23 -0.89 8.52
N HIS A 94 24.28 0.43 8.64
CA HIS A 94 23.17 1.36 8.36
C HIS A 94 21.96 1.26 9.30
N LEU A 95 22.08 0.58 10.44
CA LEU A 95 20.99 0.45 11.42
C LEU A 95 20.47 1.81 11.88
N ASP A 96 21.38 2.70 12.29
CA ASP A 96 21.01 4.04 12.76
C ASP A 96 20.25 4.81 11.68
N ALA A 97 20.82 4.90 10.48
CA ALA A 97 20.22 5.59 9.34
C ALA A 97 18.85 5.02 8.94
N ILE A 98 18.64 3.71 9.05
CA ILE A 98 17.36 3.06 8.77
C ILE A 98 16.36 3.35 9.89
N SER A 99 16.79 3.30 11.15
CA SER A 99 15.92 3.54 12.31
C SER A 99 15.42 4.99 12.39
N GLU A 100 16.16 5.93 11.81
CA GLU A 100 15.81 7.35 11.74
C GLU A 100 14.83 7.69 10.59
N LEU A 101 14.52 6.73 9.70
CA LEU A 101 13.56 6.95 8.62
C LEU A 101 12.15 7.15 9.17
N GLU A 102 11.49 8.20 8.69
CA GLU A 102 10.20 8.70 9.17
C GLU A 102 9.08 7.66 9.17
N SER A 103 9.06 6.76 8.18
CA SER A 103 8.04 5.71 8.10
C SER A 103 8.40 4.42 8.83
N VAL A 104 9.59 4.28 9.44
CA VAL A 104 9.96 3.02 10.12
C VAL A 104 9.23 2.89 11.45
N ALA A 105 8.25 1.99 11.48
CA ALA A 105 7.48 1.69 12.69
C ALA A 105 8.09 0.52 13.48
N ARG A 106 8.73 -0.43 12.79
CA ARG A 106 9.41 -1.56 13.43
C ARG A 106 10.53 -2.09 12.54
N LEU A 107 11.65 -2.40 13.16
CA LEU A 107 12.77 -3.13 12.57
C LEU A 107 12.98 -4.41 13.41
N SER A 108 13.12 -5.56 12.75
CA SER A 108 13.39 -6.83 13.40
C SER A 108 14.37 -7.61 12.52
N LEU A 109 15.50 -8.00 13.11
CA LEU A 109 16.54 -8.78 12.45
C LEU A 109 16.58 -10.18 13.04
N GLU A 110 16.90 -11.17 12.21
CA GLU A 110 17.16 -12.54 12.66
C GLU A 110 18.57 -12.70 13.25
N ALA A 111 19.51 -11.88 12.78
CA ALA A 111 20.86 -11.78 13.31
C ALA A 111 21.28 -10.30 13.36
N SER A 112 21.70 -9.84 14.53
CA SER A 112 22.14 -8.46 14.78
C SER A 112 23.53 -8.38 15.42
N GLU A 113 23.98 -9.43 16.09
CA GLU A 113 25.24 -9.42 16.83
C GLU A 113 26.37 -10.16 16.07
N PRO A 114 27.62 -9.67 16.15
CA PRO A 114 28.76 -10.38 15.59
C PRO A 114 28.87 -11.81 16.14
N GLY A 115 29.08 -12.78 15.25
CA GLY A 115 29.14 -14.21 15.59
C GLY A 115 27.84 -14.97 15.34
N GLU A 116 26.71 -14.29 15.16
CA GLU A 116 25.45 -14.92 14.77
C GLU A 116 25.49 -15.39 13.31
N GLN A 117 24.65 -16.36 12.95
CA GLN A 117 24.60 -16.92 11.60
C GLN A 117 23.55 -16.20 10.76
N VAL A 118 23.97 -15.65 9.62
CA VAL A 118 23.07 -15.16 8.58
C VAL A 118 22.92 -16.23 7.52
N GLN A 119 21.68 -16.48 7.10
CA GLN A 119 21.39 -17.40 6.00
C GLN A 119 21.13 -16.62 4.71
N ARG A 120 21.59 -17.19 3.60
CA ARG A 120 21.16 -16.75 2.27
C ARG A 120 19.65 -16.93 2.17
N THR A 121 18.98 -15.84 1.82
CA THR A 121 17.53 -15.81 1.70
C THR A 121 17.08 -16.60 0.47
N ILE A 122 16.28 -17.63 0.69
CA ILE A 122 15.62 -18.45 -0.34
C ILE A 122 14.09 -18.37 -0.27
N ASP A 123 13.56 -18.04 0.90
CA ASP A 123 12.14 -17.93 1.21
C ASP A 123 11.92 -16.95 2.38
N LEU A 124 10.68 -16.86 2.88
CA LEU A 124 10.35 -15.99 4.01
C LEU A 124 10.92 -16.47 5.35
N ASN A 125 11.19 -17.77 5.50
CA ASN A 125 11.75 -18.33 6.74
C ASN A 125 13.25 -18.04 6.86
N THR A 126 13.93 -17.92 5.74
CA THR A 126 15.37 -17.65 5.62
C THR A 126 15.69 -16.18 5.33
N CYS A 127 14.70 -15.29 5.47
CA CYS A 127 14.95 -13.85 5.35
C CYS A 127 15.80 -13.36 6.53
N ALA A 128 16.59 -12.31 6.31
CA ALA A 128 17.48 -11.79 7.35
C ALA A 128 16.76 -10.88 8.37
N GLY A 129 15.45 -10.71 8.20
CA GLY A 129 14.60 -9.86 9.02
C GLY A 129 13.52 -9.15 8.22
N ALA A 130 12.80 -8.27 8.90
CA ALA A 130 11.74 -7.47 8.32
C ALA A 130 11.67 -6.06 8.90
N ILE A 131 11.25 -5.12 8.07
CA ILE A 131 10.95 -3.74 8.45
C ILE A 131 9.48 -3.47 8.12
N ILE A 132 8.76 -2.94 9.08
CA ILE A 132 7.39 -2.45 8.90
C ILE A 132 7.47 -0.94 8.72
N LEU A 133 7.03 -0.48 7.55
CA LEU A 133 6.86 0.93 7.24
C LEU A 133 5.39 1.34 7.42
N LEU A 134 5.13 2.42 8.16
CA LEU A 134 3.82 3.02 8.35
C LEU A 134 3.94 4.54 8.32
N HIS A 135 3.14 5.20 7.49
CA HIS A 135 3.04 6.67 7.50
C HIS A 135 1.71 7.13 6.90
N ALA A 136 1.20 8.28 7.33
CA ALA A 136 -0.05 8.85 6.79
C ALA A 136 0.08 9.18 5.28
N ASP A 137 1.25 9.67 4.86
CA ASP A 137 1.59 9.94 3.47
C ASP A 137 2.29 8.74 2.81
N ARG A 138 1.69 8.22 1.73
CA ARG A 138 2.23 7.13 0.89
C ARG A 138 3.56 7.49 0.23
N ALA A 139 3.80 8.76 -0.08
CA ALA A 139 5.05 9.19 -0.72
C ALA A 139 6.26 9.01 0.22
N VAL A 140 6.08 9.24 1.52
CA VAL A 140 7.10 9.00 2.56
C VAL A 140 7.46 7.52 2.62
N VAL A 141 6.46 6.63 2.68
CA VAL A 141 6.68 5.17 2.69
C VAL A 141 7.47 4.72 1.45
N GLU A 142 7.15 5.25 0.28
CA GLU A 142 7.85 4.89 -0.96
C GLU A 142 9.28 5.44 -1.03
N ARG A 143 9.51 6.67 -0.53
CA ARG A 143 10.86 7.26 -0.40
C ARG A 143 11.74 6.38 0.50
N ASP A 144 11.26 6.08 1.69
CA ASP A 144 12.01 5.33 2.70
C ASP A 144 12.24 3.88 2.28
N TYR A 145 11.24 3.26 1.63
CA TYR A 145 11.41 1.95 1.01
C TYR A 145 12.58 1.93 0.02
N ARG A 146 12.68 2.94 -0.84
CA ARG A 146 13.78 3.04 -1.82
C ARG A 146 15.13 3.23 -1.12
N ALA A 147 15.18 4.03 -0.06
CA ALA A 147 16.38 4.21 0.75
C ALA A 147 16.84 2.89 1.36
N ILE A 148 15.93 2.13 2.00
CA ILE A 148 16.24 0.81 2.56
C ILE A 148 16.76 -0.14 1.49
N ARG A 149 16.09 -0.21 0.32
CA ARG A 149 16.52 -1.09 -0.77
C ARG A 149 17.87 -0.70 -1.38
N ALA A 150 18.24 0.58 -1.37
CA ALA A 150 19.56 1.03 -1.79
C ALA A 150 20.66 0.63 -0.81
N LEU A 151 20.37 0.61 0.49
CA LEU A 151 21.32 0.25 1.55
C LEU A 151 21.48 -1.27 1.70
N GLN A 152 20.41 -2.04 1.45
CA GLN A 152 20.34 -3.48 1.70
C GLN A 152 21.50 -4.31 1.14
N PRO A 153 22.02 -4.10 -0.09
CA PRO A 153 23.12 -4.89 -0.63
C PRO A 153 24.38 -4.86 0.23
N THR A 154 24.53 -3.81 1.05
CA THR A 154 25.66 -3.62 1.95
C THR A 154 25.24 -3.68 3.42
N MET A 155 24.06 -4.19 3.75
CA MET A 155 23.58 -4.18 5.13
C MET A 155 24.24 -5.26 6.00
N PHE A 156 24.40 -6.47 5.47
CA PHE A 156 24.98 -7.61 6.21
C PHE A 156 26.42 -7.83 5.76
N GLU A 157 27.36 -7.73 6.70
CA GLU A 157 28.75 -8.12 6.49
C GLU A 157 28.97 -9.52 7.06
N VAL A 158 29.35 -10.45 6.19
CA VAL A 158 29.37 -11.87 6.52
C VAL A 158 30.71 -12.46 6.10
N VAL A 159 31.33 -13.21 7.00
CA VAL A 159 32.41 -14.12 6.64
C VAL A 159 31.76 -15.39 6.13
N GLU A 160 31.81 -15.58 4.81
CA GLU A 160 31.25 -16.78 4.18
C GLU A 160 31.90 -18.02 4.77
N GLU A 161 31.09 -18.92 5.33
CA GLU A 161 31.53 -20.28 5.56
C GLU A 161 31.81 -20.89 4.18
N ARG A 162 33.09 -21.07 3.86
CA ARG A 162 33.47 -21.92 2.74
C ARG A 162 33.03 -23.33 3.08
N GLU A 163 31.86 -23.73 2.58
CA GLU A 163 31.66 -25.13 2.22
C GLU A 163 32.85 -25.53 1.32
N PRO A 164 33.63 -26.56 1.68
CA PRO A 164 34.75 -26.96 0.85
C PRO A 164 34.20 -27.29 -0.54
N ARG A 165 34.65 -26.54 -1.57
CA ARG A 165 34.26 -26.74 -2.99
C ARG A 165 34.89 -27.98 -3.62
N ASP A 166 35.29 -28.90 -2.78
CA ASP A 166 35.95 -30.15 -3.04
C ASP A 166 35.12 -31.15 -2.23
N GLY A 167 34.70 -32.26 -2.83
CA GLY A 167 33.98 -33.36 -2.17
C GLY A 167 34.76 -34.07 -1.05
N SER A 168 35.56 -33.33 -0.29
CA SER A 168 36.36 -33.80 0.82
C SER A 168 35.54 -33.77 2.10
N ARG A 169 34.91 -34.92 2.28
CA ARG A 169 34.50 -35.57 3.53
C ARG A 169 33.49 -34.84 4.41
N SER A 170 32.42 -35.58 4.67
CA SER A 170 31.31 -35.20 5.52
C SER A 170 31.76 -34.91 6.96
N LYS A 171 30.99 -34.09 7.67
CA LYS A 171 31.17 -33.80 9.10
C LYS A 171 31.31 -35.06 9.99
N ALA A 172 30.69 -36.17 9.57
CA ALA A 172 30.80 -37.46 10.24
C ALA A 172 32.20 -38.09 10.11
N GLU A 173 32.87 -37.90 8.97
CA GLU A 173 34.22 -38.42 8.74
C GLU A 173 35.28 -37.61 9.50
N TRP A 174 35.05 -36.31 9.67
CA TRP A 174 35.87 -35.45 10.52
C TRP A 174 35.78 -35.85 11.99
N LEU A 175 34.57 -36.01 12.53
CA LEU A 175 34.37 -36.45 13.91
C LEU A 175 34.93 -37.85 14.18
N ARG A 176 34.88 -38.73 13.18
CA ARG A 176 35.46 -40.07 13.26
C ARG A 176 36.99 -40.04 13.32
N LEU A 177 37.62 -39.17 12.53
CA LEU A 177 39.08 -39.00 12.54
C LEU A 177 39.57 -38.33 13.83
N GLU A 178 38.87 -37.32 14.34
CA GLU A 178 39.18 -36.73 15.65
C GLU A 178 39.06 -37.76 16.78
N ALA A 179 38.02 -38.59 16.75
CA ALA A 179 37.87 -39.68 17.71
C ALA A 179 38.98 -40.73 17.59
N GLU A 180 39.38 -41.10 16.37
CA GLU A 180 40.47 -42.05 16.11
C GLU A 180 41.85 -41.49 16.49
N GLU A 181 42.10 -40.20 16.27
CA GLU A 181 43.33 -39.51 16.65
C GLU A 181 43.43 -39.33 18.17
N ALA A 182 42.34 -38.97 18.84
CA ALA A 182 42.26 -38.94 20.30
C ALA A 182 42.53 -40.32 20.92
N LEU A 183 42.00 -41.39 20.32
CA LEU A 183 42.28 -42.78 20.74
C LEU A 183 43.74 -43.19 20.54
N ARG A 184 44.42 -42.61 19.55
CA ARG A 184 45.83 -42.87 19.25
C ARG A 184 46.78 -42.17 20.21
N LEU A 185 46.40 -41.00 20.72
CA LEU A 185 47.13 -40.24 21.74
C LEU A 185 46.98 -40.82 23.16
N VAL A 186 45.98 -41.67 23.40
CA VAL A 186 45.69 -42.29 24.70
C VAL A 186 46.31 -43.71 24.83
N ARG A 187 47.03 -44.20 23.80
CA ARG A 187 47.85 -45.42 23.86
C ARG A 187 49.33 -45.09 23.97
#